data_AF-A0A8J4X2Z5-F1
#
_entry.id   AF-A0A8J4X2Z5-F1
#
_cell.length_a   1.000
_cell.length_b   1.000
_cell.length_c   1.000
_cell.angle_alpha   90.00
_cell.angle_beta   90.00
_cell.angle_gamma   90.00
#
_symmetry.space_group_name_H-M   'P 1'
#
loop_
_entity.id
_entity.type
_entity.pdbx_description
1 polymer ?
#
loop_
_entity_poly.entity_id
_entity_poly.type
_entity_poly.pdbx_seq_one_letter_code
_entity_poly.pdbx_strand_id
1 'polypeptide(L)'
;MKTFVPLFREHGDAADECITVRGNQLLLTDIKDYKCNLIADNRKRRRLFTLDHIFVKRPSSDENELQLEIFNCLGQEAMKSVWEGYNSSLFAYGMTGTGKTYTIFGTKVSFTGQSIHSCCVDKLRYKIPVLNRPLNSFHVLTNSLSRNKDFQ
;
A
#
# COMPACT_ATOMS: atom_id res chain seq x y z
N MET A 1 -3.56 -5.09 -13.95
CA MET A 1 -2.76 -4.47 -12.87
C MET A 1 -3.75 -3.85 -11.91
N LYS A 2 -3.83 -4.33 -10.66
CA LYS A 2 -4.77 -3.80 -9.66
C LYS A 2 -4.07 -2.74 -8.80
N THR A 3 -4.79 -1.68 -8.43
CA THR A 3 -4.23 -0.52 -7.72
C THR A 3 -4.65 -0.51 -6.26
N PHE A 4 -3.66 -0.41 -5.36
CA PHE A 4 -3.86 -0.49 -3.92
C PHE A 4 -3.13 0.62 -3.19
N VAL A 5 -3.78 1.24 -2.23
CA VAL A 5 -3.19 2.31 -1.41
C VAL A 5 -3.43 2.01 0.06
N PRO A 6 -2.39 1.63 0.83
CA PRO A 6 -2.44 1.62 2.28
C PRO A 6 -2.34 3.06 2.78
N LEU A 7 -3.37 3.54 3.48
CA LEU A 7 -3.40 4.86 4.10
C LEU A 7 -3.06 4.74 5.58
N PHE A 8 -1.89 5.27 5.95
CA PHE A 8 -1.45 5.45 7.33
C PHE A 8 -1.82 6.86 7.76
N ARG A 9 -2.80 6.98 8.66
CA ARG A 9 -3.27 8.27 9.20
C ARG A 9 -2.48 8.58 10.48
N GLU A 10 -1.72 9.67 10.48
CA GLU A 10 -1.23 10.27 11.73
C GLU A 10 -2.29 11.23 12.27
N HIS A 11 -2.53 11.20 13.59
CA HIS A 11 -3.48 12.08 14.27
C HIS A 11 -2.93 13.51 14.26
N GLY A 12 -3.47 14.34 13.37
CA GLY A 12 -3.36 15.80 13.42
C GLY A 12 -4.72 16.39 13.74
N ASP A 13 -4.77 17.21 14.79
CA ASP A 13 -5.95 17.95 15.25
C ASP A 13 -6.66 18.69 14.10
N ALA A 14 -7.96 18.43 13.97
CA ALA A 14 -9.06 19.21 13.38
C ALA A 14 -8.79 20.33 12.32
N ALA A 15 -7.75 20.25 11.51
CA ALA A 15 -7.46 21.21 10.43
C ALA A 15 -7.44 20.47 9.08
N ASP A 16 -8.52 20.64 8.31
CA ASP A 16 -8.68 20.28 6.89
C ASP A 16 -8.10 18.92 6.47
N GLU A 17 -8.86 17.84 6.72
CA GLU A 17 -8.56 16.52 6.17
C GLU A 17 -8.49 16.56 4.62
N CYS A 18 -7.28 16.50 4.08
CA CYS A 18 -7.02 16.57 2.64
C CYS A 18 -7.30 15.26 1.89
N ILE A 19 -7.51 14.15 2.61
CA ILE A 19 -7.78 12.83 2.05
C ILE A 19 -8.99 12.24 2.78
N THR A 20 -10.09 12.03 2.06
CA THR A 20 -11.27 11.34 2.61
C THR A 20 -11.50 10.05 1.84
N VAL A 21 -11.72 8.94 2.56
CA VAL A 21 -12.03 7.64 1.97
C VAL A 21 -13.53 7.37 2.07
N ARG A 22 -14.15 6.96 0.95
CA ARG A 22 -15.55 6.55 0.88
C ARG A 22 -15.65 5.24 0.10
N GLY A 23 -15.58 4.11 0.81
CA GLY A 23 -15.50 2.79 0.19
C GLY A 23 -14.25 2.69 -0.70
N ASN A 24 -14.45 2.38 -1.98
CA ASN A 24 -13.39 2.29 -2.99
C ASN A 24 -13.06 3.63 -3.67
N GLN A 25 -13.60 4.73 -3.16
CA GLN A 25 -13.32 6.06 -3.67
C GLN A 25 -12.46 6.86 -2.70
N LEU A 26 -11.41 7.46 -3.25
CA LEU A 26 -10.49 8.36 -2.54
C LEU A 26 -10.73 9.78 -3.02
N LEU A 27 -11.07 10.66 -2.09
CA LEU A 27 -11.34 12.06 -2.34
C LEU A 27 -10.18 12.89 -1.82
N LEU A 28 -9.42 13.49 -2.74
CA LEU A 28 -8.41 14.48 -2.43
C LEU A 28 -9.03 15.87 -2.43
N THR A 29 -8.81 16.59 -1.36
CA THR A 29 -9.28 17.96 -1.17
C THR A 29 -8.07 18.87 -1.09
N ASP A 30 -7.97 19.82 -2.02
CA ASP A 30 -6.87 20.77 -2.07
C ASP A 30 -6.88 21.70 -0.84
N ILE A 31 -5.75 21.79 -0.16
CA ILE A 31 -5.53 22.75 0.94
C ILE A 31 -4.95 23.99 0.28
N LYS A 32 -5.69 25.09 0.26
CA LYS A 32 -5.36 26.29 -0.51
C LYS A 32 -3.94 26.80 -0.18
N ASP A 33 -3.10 26.96 -1.20
CA ASP A 33 -1.97 27.89 -1.18
C ASP A 33 -2.51 29.32 -1.33
N TYR A 34 -2.38 30.13 -0.28
CA TYR A 34 -2.90 31.51 -0.20
C TYR A 34 -2.23 32.52 -1.17
N LYS A 35 -1.43 32.06 -2.14
CA LYS A 35 -0.60 32.93 -3.01
C LYS A 35 -1.16 33.24 -4.40
N CYS A 36 -2.34 32.73 -4.77
CA CYS A 36 -2.94 32.98 -6.08
C CYS A 36 -4.29 33.67 -5.98
N ASN A 37 -4.35 34.84 -5.34
CA ASN A 37 -5.52 35.73 -5.41
C ASN A 37 -5.37 36.70 -6.58
N LEU A 38 -5.70 36.27 -7.79
CA LEU A 38 -6.11 37.16 -8.87
C LEU A 38 -7.28 36.51 -9.61
N ILE A 39 -8.48 36.88 -9.14
CA ILE A 39 -9.76 36.81 -9.88
C ILE A 39 -10.16 35.38 -10.32
N ALA A 40 -11.19 34.86 -9.65
CA ALA A 40 -11.97 33.65 -9.96
C ALA A 40 -11.62 32.36 -9.19
N ASP A 41 -12.65 31.92 -8.47
CA ASP A 41 -12.91 30.59 -7.96
C ASP A 41 -12.34 30.19 -6.59
N ASN A 42 -13.07 30.56 -5.54
CA ASN A 42 -12.83 30.15 -4.15
C ASN A 42 -13.21 28.66 -3.86
N ARG A 43 -13.61 27.87 -4.87
CA ARG A 43 -14.03 26.48 -4.70
C ARG A 43 -12.82 25.60 -4.34
N LYS A 44 -12.88 24.96 -3.18
CA LYS A 44 -11.94 23.90 -2.75
C LYS A 44 -11.89 22.84 -3.85
N ARG A 45 -10.77 22.71 -4.56
CA ARG A 45 -10.67 21.78 -5.70
C ARG A 45 -10.64 20.36 -5.15
N ARG A 46 -11.64 19.57 -5.55
CA ARG A 46 -11.78 18.17 -5.13
C ARG A 46 -11.46 17.26 -6.30
N ARG A 47 -10.64 16.23 -6.07
CA ARG A 47 -10.33 15.19 -7.06
C ARG A 47 -10.77 13.85 -6.50
N LEU A 48 -11.60 13.13 -7.26
CA LEU A 48 -12.09 11.81 -6.90
C LEU A 48 -11.31 10.76 -7.69
N PHE A 49 -10.79 9.76 -6.99
CA PHE A 49 -10.12 8.61 -7.57
C PHE A 49 -10.88 7.34 -7.19
N THR A 50 -11.16 6.49 -8.17
CA THR A 50 -11.75 5.17 -7.93
C THR A 50 -10.63 4.15 -8.00
N LEU A 51 -10.52 3.31 -6.98
CA LEU A 51 -9.48 2.30 -6.83
C LEU A 51 -10.11 0.92 -6.68
N ASP A 52 -9.33 -0.13 -6.92
CA ASP A 52 -9.82 -1.51 -6.75
C ASP A 52 -10.05 -1.79 -5.27
N HIS A 53 -9.10 -1.44 -4.41
CA HIS A 53 -9.25 -1.53 -2.96
C HIS A 53 -8.46 -0.43 -2.24
N ILE A 54 -9.01 0.06 -1.13
CA ILE A 54 -8.40 1.05 -0.26
C ILE A 54 -8.30 0.46 1.14
N PHE A 55 -7.09 0.39 1.68
CA PHE A 55 -6.83 -0.14 3.01
C PHE A 55 -6.56 1.03 3.96
N VAL A 56 -7.37 1.17 5.01
CA VAL A 56 -7.28 2.28 5.97
C VAL A 56 -7.06 1.70 7.36
N LYS A 57 -6.01 2.16 8.06
CA LYS A 57 -5.80 1.81 9.47
C LYS A 57 -6.93 2.40 10.31
N ARG A 58 -7.68 1.57 11.03
CA ARG A 58 -8.70 2.05 11.98
C ARG A 58 -8.01 2.43 13.29
N PRO A 59 -8.50 3.46 14.01
CA PRO A 59 -7.88 3.89 15.27
C PRO A 59 -7.90 2.81 16.37
N SER A 60 -8.82 1.84 16.28
CA SER A 60 -8.96 0.73 17.22
C SER A 60 -8.39 -0.60 16.72
N SER A 61 -7.83 -0.66 15.50
CA SER A 61 -7.30 -1.91 14.93
C SER A 61 -5.81 -2.03 15.21
N ASP A 62 -5.38 -3.24 15.58
CA ASP A 62 -3.96 -3.57 15.66
C ASP A 62 -3.30 -3.42 14.29
N GLU A 63 -2.03 -3.03 14.31
CA GLU A 63 -1.22 -2.91 13.09
C GLU A 63 -1.15 -4.21 12.27
N ASN A 64 -1.25 -5.33 12.98
CA ASN A 64 -1.25 -6.68 12.47
C ASN A 64 -2.52 -6.99 11.64
N GLU A 65 -3.69 -6.47 12.03
CA GLU A 65 -4.96 -6.72 11.34
C GLU A 65 -4.93 -6.17 9.91
N LEU A 66 -4.41 -4.94 9.74
CA LEU A 66 -4.30 -4.29 8.44
C LEU A 66 -3.34 -5.04 7.49
N GLN A 67 -2.20 -5.51 8.01
CA GLN A 67 -1.22 -6.26 7.21
C GLN A 67 -1.80 -7.59 6.73
N LEU A 68 -2.51 -8.28 7.62
CA LEU A 68 -3.18 -9.53 7.29
C LEU A 68 -4.30 -9.33 6.26
N GLU A 69 -5.09 -8.25 6.39
CA GLU A 69 -6.11 -7.88 5.40
C GLU A 69 -5.50 -7.65 4.02
N ILE A 70 -4.41 -6.88 3.95
CA ILE A 70 -3.69 -6.62 2.70
C ILE A 70 -3.13 -7.93 2.12
N PHE A 71 -2.55 -8.81 2.93
CA PHE A 71 -2.06 -10.11 2.46
C PHE A 71 -3.20 -11.01 1.95
N ASN A 72 -4.33 -11.04 2.64
CA ASN A 72 -5.49 -11.84 2.24
C ASN A 72 -6.07 -11.39 0.90
N CYS A 73 -6.05 -10.08 0.63
CA CYS A 73 -6.50 -9.54 -0.65
C CYS A 73 -5.44 -9.71 -1.76
N LEU A 74 -4.20 -9.30 -1.52
CA LEU A 74 -3.13 -9.21 -2.54
C LEU A 74 -2.26 -10.45 -2.61
N GLY A 75 -1.73 -10.84 -1.45
CA GLY A 75 -0.76 -11.91 -1.33
C GLY A 75 -1.36 -13.25 -1.74
N GLN A 76 -2.59 -13.54 -1.33
CA GLN A 76 -3.24 -14.80 -1.70
C GLN A 76 -3.49 -14.93 -3.21
N GLU A 77 -3.93 -13.87 -3.88
CA GLU A 77 -4.16 -13.89 -5.32
C GLU A 77 -2.85 -14.05 -6.10
N ALA A 78 -1.80 -13.33 -5.69
CA ALA A 78 -0.48 -13.47 -6.29
C ALA A 78 0.08 -14.89 -6.07
N MET A 79 -0.07 -15.43 -4.87
CA MET A 79 0.37 -16.79 -4.55
C MET A 79 -0.39 -17.85 -5.33
N LYS A 80 -1.70 -17.66 -5.56
CA LYS A 80 -2.51 -18.52 -6.43
C LYS A 80 -1.92 -18.59 -7.84
N SER A 81 -1.61 -17.43 -8.41
CA SER A 81 -0.99 -17.33 -9.73
C SER A 81 0.37 -18.05 -9.77
N VAL A 82 1.20 -17.88 -8.74
CA VAL A 82 2.49 -18.61 -8.61
C VAL A 82 2.29 -20.13 -8.54
N TRP A 83 1.29 -20.62 -7.78
CA TRP A 83 0.99 -22.04 -7.69
C TRP A 83 0.45 -22.64 -8.98
N GLU A 84 -0.22 -21.85 -9.81
CA GLU A 84 -0.66 -22.23 -11.15
C GLU A 84 0.48 -22.23 -12.17
N GLY A 85 1.67 -21.77 -11.78
CA GLY A 85 2.84 -21.68 -12.64
C GLY A 85 2.90 -20.38 -13.45
N TYR A 86 2.30 -19.30 -12.97
CA TYR A 86 2.43 -17.97 -13.57
C TYR A 86 3.36 -17.06 -12.76
N ASN A 87 4.14 -16.24 -13.44
CA ASN A 87 4.94 -15.19 -12.79
C ASN A 87 4.01 -14.15 -12.16
N SER A 88 4.30 -13.79 -10.91
CA SER A 88 3.55 -12.76 -10.19
C SER A 88 4.49 -11.69 -9.67
N SER A 89 4.07 -10.43 -9.80
CA SER A 89 4.87 -9.27 -9.37
C SER A 89 4.02 -8.30 -8.57
N LEU A 90 4.53 -7.88 -7.43
CA LEU A 90 3.90 -6.88 -6.56
C LEU A 90 4.80 -5.65 -6.46
N PHE A 91 4.21 -4.49 -6.67
CA PHE A 91 4.90 -3.21 -6.63
C PHE A 91 4.21 -2.28 -5.62
N ALA A 92 5.00 -1.66 -4.74
CA ALA A 92 4.50 -0.58 -3.89
C ALA A 92 5.00 0.77 -4.40
N TYR A 93 4.05 1.70 -4.59
CA TYR A 93 4.29 3.06 -5.07
C TYR A 93 3.76 4.10 -4.07
N GLY A 94 4.35 5.30 -4.08
CA GLY A 94 4.04 6.37 -3.13
C GLY A 94 5.28 7.15 -2.69
N MET A 95 5.08 8.27 -1.99
CA MET A 95 6.19 9.11 -1.50
C MET A 95 6.91 8.48 -0.31
N THR A 96 8.17 8.83 -0.05
CA THR A 96 8.93 8.32 1.12
C THR A 96 8.20 8.63 2.43
N GLY A 97 8.19 7.68 3.38
CA GLY A 97 7.44 7.81 4.64
C GLY A 97 5.99 7.29 4.60
N THR A 98 5.44 6.95 3.43
CA THR A 98 4.03 6.47 3.32
C THR A 98 3.84 4.96 3.60
N GLY A 99 4.81 4.29 4.22
CA GLY A 99 4.66 2.89 4.59
C GLY A 99 4.81 1.84 3.47
N LYS A 100 5.36 2.17 2.29
CA LYS A 100 5.60 1.18 1.20
C LYS A 100 6.36 -0.07 1.65
N THR A 101 7.53 0.14 2.27
CA THR A 101 8.37 -0.95 2.79
C THR A 101 7.69 -1.67 3.94
N TYR A 102 6.94 -0.93 4.76
CA TYR A 102 6.18 -1.48 5.87
C TYR A 102 5.07 -2.42 5.37
N THR A 103 4.30 -2.05 4.35
CA THR A 103 3.26 -2.92 3.76
C THR A 103 3.85 -4.19 3.13
N ILE A 104 4.98 -4.07 2.44
CA ILE A 104 5.56 -5.22 1.74
C ILE A 104 6.35 -6.14 2.69
N PHE A 105 7.29 -5.57 3.45
CA PHE A 105 8.25 -6.33 4.25
C PHE A 105 7.89 -6.35 5.76
N GLY A 106 7.04 -5.43 6.22
CA GLY A 106 6.69 -5.30 7.64
C GLY A 106 7.74 -4.55 8.46
N THR A 107 7.54 -4.53 9.77
CA THR A 107 8.52 -4.02 10.75
C THR A 107 9.48 -5.14 11.14
N LYS A 108 10.78 -4.84 11.22
CA LYS A 108 11.82 -5.81 11.65
C LYS A 108 11.63 -6.34 13.08
N VAL A 109 10.83 -5.64 13.90
CA VAL A 109 10.64 -5.92 15.34
C VAL A 109 9.49 -6.90 15.59
N SER A 110 8.56 -7.02 14.66
CA SER A 110 7.41 -7.91 14.79
C SER A 110 7.79 -9.30 14.24
N PHE A 111 8.23 -10.20 15.11
CA PHE A 111 8.42 -11.64 14.78
C PHE A 111 7.12 -12.34 14.34
N THR A 112 5.98 -11.66 14.44
CA THR A 112 4.71 -12.06 13.83
C THR A 112 4.79 -11.76 12.33
N GLY A 113 5.27 -12.72 11.54
CA GLY A 113 5.48 -12.64 10.08
C GLY A 113 4.22 -12.40 9.24
N GLN A 114 3.54 -11.27 9.44
CA GLN A 114 2.24 -10.94 8.84
C GLN A 114 2.35 -9.99 7.64
N SER A 115 3.56 -9.55 7.29
CA SER A 115 3.78 -8.79 6.06
C SER A 115 3.55 -9.66 4.83
N ILE A 116 3.23 -9.02 3.70
CA ILE A 116 2.98 -9.75 2.45
C ILE A 116 4.16 -10.65 2.10
N HIS A 117 5.39 -10.14 2.21
CA HIS A 117 6.59 -10.90 1.92
C HIS A 117 6.74 -12.12 2.85
N SER A 118 6.64 -11.94 4.18
CA SER A 118 6.80 -13.04 5.13
C SER A 118 5.74 -14.12 4.91
N CYS A 119 4.47 -13.73 4.82
CA CYS A 119 3.37 -14.67 4.61
C CYS A 119 3.47 -15.43 3.28
N CYS A 120 3.90 -14.77 2.19
CA CYS A 120 4.16 -15.45 0.91
C CYS A 120 5.30 -16.48 1.05
N VAL A 121 6.42 -16.10 1.65
CA VAL A 121 7.59 -16.98 1.84
C VAL A 121 7.24 -18.19 2.69
N ASP A 122 6.52 -18.00 3.78
CA ASP A 122 6.10 -19.09 4.68
C ASP A 122 5.17 -20.07 3.96
N LYS A 123 4.19 -19.56 3.20
CA LYS A 123 3.29 -20.40 2.39
C LYS A 123 4.01 -21.12 1.25
N LEU A 124 4.98 -20.48 0.60
CA LEU A 124 5.81 -21.13 -0.41
C LEU A 124 6.61 -22.27 0.23
N ARG A 125 7.29 -22.00 1.36
CA ARG A 125 8.10 -22.99 2.08
C ARG A 125 7.30 -24.21 2.49
N TYR A 126 6.05 -24.04 2.91
CA TYR A 126 5.17 -25.16 3.26
C TYR A 126 4.72 -25.99 2.04
N LYS A 127 4.50 -25.36 0.88
CA LYS A 127 3.98 -26.03 -0.32
C LYS A 127 5.05 -26.59 -1.27
N ILE A 128 6.26 -26.04 -1.26
CA ILE A 128 7.39 -26.51 -2.09
C ILE A 128 7.65 -28.02 -1.93
N PRO A 129 7.70 -28.60 -0.72
CA PRO A 129 7.92 -30.04 -0.52
C PRO A 129 6.83 -30.93 -1.15
N VAL A 130 5.65 -30.37 -1.41
CA VAL A 130 4.46 -31.07 -1.91
C VAL A 130 4.33 -30.94 -3.43
N LEU A 131 5.05 -29.99 -4.05
CA LEU A 131 4.94 -29.69 -5.47
C LEU A 131 6.06 -30.36 -6.27
N ASN A 132 5.69 -31.31 -7.11
CA ASN A 132 6.60 -32.00 -8.03
C ASN A 132 6.77 -31.22 -9.37
N ARG A 133 6.85 -29.89 -9.31
CA ARG A 133 6.94 -28.99 -10.47
C ARG A 133 7.89 -27.80 -10.18
N PRO A 134 8.60 -27.28 -11.20
CA PRO A 134 9.41 -26.07 -11.04
C PRO A 134 8.50 -24.88 -10.73
N LEU A 135 8.82 -24.14 -9.67
CA LEU A 135 8.12 -22.91 -9.30
C LEU A 135 8.67 -21.72 -10.10
N ASN A 136 7.74 -20.94 -10.65
CA ASN A 136 8.01 -19.67 -11.31
C ASN A 136 8.20 -18.54 -10.27
N SER A 137 8.89 -17.46 -10.64
CA SER A 137 9.40 -16.48 -9.69
C SER A 137 8.34 -15.51 -9.15
N PHE A 138 8.44 -15.20 -7.84
CA PHE A 138 7.66 -14.15 -7.18
C PHE A 138 8.57 -12.93 -6.94
N HIS A 139 8.28 -11.82 -7.63
CA HIS A 139 9.08 -10.60 -7.51
C HIS A 139 8.34 -9.52 -6.72
N VAL A 140 9.04 -8.88 -5.80
CA VAL A 140 8.51 -7.85 -4.92
C VAL A 140 9.42 -6.63 -4.99
N LEU A 141 8.89 -5.49 -5.46
CA LEU A 141 9.65 -4.26 -5.60
C LEU A 141 9.01 -3.09 -4.83
N THR A 142 9.84 -2.39 -4.05
CA THR A 142 9.51 -1.10 -3.45
C THR A 142 10.38 -0.03 -4.08
N ASN A 143 9.79 1.02 -4.64
CA ASN A 143 10.60 2.16 -5.07
C ASN A 143 10.85 3.08 -3.86
N SER A 144 12.05 3.02 -3.29
CA SER A 144 12.52 4.06 -2.37
C SER A 144 13.14 5.16 -3.22
N LEU A 145 12.33 6.13 -3.64
CA LEU A 145 12.85 7.41 -4.13
C LEU A 145 13.52 8.12 -2.94
N SER A 146 14.76 7.76 -2.66
CA SER A 146 15.68 8.63 -1.94
C SER A 146 15.83 9.85 -2.82
N ARG A 147 15.37 11.02 -2.35
CA ARG A 147 15.77 12.28 -2.95
C ARG A 147 17.30 12.33 -2.81
N ASN A 148 18.02 12.08 -3.91
CA ASN A 148 19.35 12.66 -4.05
C ASN A 148 19.14 14.18 -4.02
N LYS A 149 19.33 14.76 -2.83
CA LYS A 149 19.76 16.15 -2.71
C LYS A 149 21.23 16.17 -3.09
N ASP A 150 21.50 16.07 -4.38
CA ASP A 150 22.78 16.40 -4.97
C ASP A 150 22.46 16.84 -6.39
N PHE A 151 22.39 18.16 -6.60
CA PHE A 151 23.02 18.88 -7.69
C PHE A 151 22.62 20.37 -7.60
N GLN A 152 23.58 21.13 -7.06
CA GLN A 152 23.88 22.58 -7.19
C GLN A 152 22.78 23.61 -6.90
#